data_AF-A0A496THS7-F1
#
_entry.id   AF-A0A496THS7-F1
#
_cell.length_a   1.000
_cell.length_b   1.000
_cell.length_c   1.000
_cell.angle_alpha   90.00
_cell.angle_beta   90.00
_cell.angle_gamma   90.00
#
_symmetry.space_group_name_H-M   'P 1'
#
loop_
_entity.id
_entity.type
_entity.pdbx_description
1 polymer ?
#
loop_
_entity_poly.entity_id
_entity_poly.type
_entity_poly.pdbx_seq_one_letter_code
_entity_poly.pdbx_strand_id
1 'polypeptide(L)'
;MKRKVQVGLIGLGTIGRGVAKLLLGRQKELSYGRGFDLQLVRIADVDITTPRGIDLPAEILTTDAYQIIDDSNISIVIELIGGIEPARTYILRALEQGKSVVTANKALLSQHGEELLQVAQRNGTYLYFEASVCAGIPIIRIIREGLVANRIQKLYGILNGTTNYILTKMAEEESSFKEALARAQQKGYAEADPTLDISGLDAAQKLSILLRVGFNVSIPVEDIFCEGIEKITSRDIE
;
A
#
# COMPACT_ATOMS: atom_id res chain seq x y z
N MET A 1 7.19 30.93 -12.37
CA MET A 1 6.58 30.30 -11.17
C MET A 1 6.49 28.80 -11.42
N LYS A 2 6.87 27.96 -10.45
CA LYS A 2 6.66 26.50 -10.56
C LYS A 2 5.16 26.18 -10.53
N ARG A 3 4.73 25.16 -11.27
CA ARG A 3 3.34 24.70 -11.27
C ARG A 3 3.01 24.13 -9.88
N LYS A 4 1.94 24.56 -9.24
CA LYS A 4 1.48 23.95 -7.98
C LYS A 4 0.61 22.74 -8.29
N VAL A 5 0.87 21.62 -7.62
CA VAL A 5 0.07 20.39 -7.73
C VAL A 5 -0.48 20.12 -6.33
N GLN A 6 -1.80 20.25 -6.19
CA GLN A 6 -2.47 20.04 -4.90
C GLN A 6 -2.81 18.57 -4.70
N VAL A 7 -2.56 18.11 -3.48
CA VAL A 7 -2.70 16.73 -3.04
C VAL A 7 -3.62 16.69 -1.83
N GLY A 8 -4.57 15.77 -1.84
CA GLY A 8 -5.37 15.41 -0.67
C GLY A 8 -4.97 14.03 -0.14
N LEU A 9 -5.04 13.86 1.17
CA LEU A 9 -4.75 12.60 1.86
C LEU A 9 -6.00 12.09 2.57
N ILE A 10 -6.41 10.84 2.32
CA ILE A 10 -7.51 10.17 3.00
C ILE A 10 -6.92 9.02 3.82
N GLY A 11 -7.03 9.11 5.15
CA GLY A 11 -6.44 8.18 6.12
C GLY A 11 -5.17 8.75 6.77
N LEU A 12 -5.24 8.93 8.09
CA LEU A 12 -4.17 9.48 8.95
C LEU A 12 -3.67 8.45 9.98
N GLY A 13 -3.65 7.18 9.58
CA GLY A 13 -2.99 6.10 10.33
C GLY A 13 -1.46 6.19 10.30
N THR A 14 -0.75 5.11 10.65
CA THR A 14 0.73 5.09 10.71
C THR A 14 1.38 5.52 9.39
N ILE A 15 0.93 4.99 8.25
CA ILE A 15 1.47 5.37 6.94
C ILE A 15 1.10 6.82 6.60
N GLY A 16 -0.18 7.19 6.77
CA GLY A 16 -0.67 8.54 6.48
C GLY A 16 0.08 9.64 7.23
N ARG A 17 0.40 9.42 8.52
CA ARG A 17 1.24 10.32 9.32
C ARG A 17 2.64 10.50 8.73
N GLY A 18 3.26 9.39 8.29
CA GLY A 18 4.55 9.43 7.62
C GLY A 18 4.51 10.24 6.33
N VAL A 19 3.48 10.04 5.50
CA VAL A 19 3.25 10.80 4.26
C VAL A 19 3.06 12.28 4.56
N ALA A 20 2.17 12.63 5.49
CA ALA A 20 1.91 14.03 5.87
C ALA A 20 3.19 14.74 6.36
N LYS A 21 3.96 14.08 7.24
CA LYS A 21 5.23 14.61 7.75
C LYS A 21 6.23 14.87 6.63
N LEU A 22 6.34 13.99 5.64
CA LEU A 22 7.25 14.16 4.49
C LEU A 22 6.78 15.31 3.58
N LEU A 23 5.49 15.35 3.24
CA LEU A 23 4.93 16.37 2.35
C LEU A 23 4.99 17.78 2.96
N LEU A 24 4.79 17.91 4.27
CA LEU A 24 4.86 19.20 4.96
C LEU A 24 6.31 19.60 5.29
N GLY A 25 7.12 18.65 5.76
CA GLY A 25 8.47 18.93 6.25
C GLY A 25 9.56 19.04 5.17
N ARG A 26 9.36 18.43 3.98
CA ARG A 26 10.41 18.30 2.96
C ARG A 26 10.06 18.90 1.60
N GLN A 27 9.21 19.93 1.56
CA GLN A 27 8.77 20.56 0.29
C GLN A 27 9.92 21.03 -0.61
N LYS A 28 11.02 21.55 -0.02
CA LYS A 28 12.19 21.99 -0.80
C LYS A 28 12.87 20.82 -1.52
N GLU A 29 13.06 19.71 -0.83
CA GLU A 29 13.64 18.49 -1.41
C GLU A 29 12.70 17.88 -2.45
N LEU A 30 11.39 17.86 -2.15
CA LEU A 30 10.37 17.36 -3.05
C LEU A 30 10.15 18.24 -4.28
N SER A 31 10.59 19.50 -4.27
CA SER A 31 10.53 20.38 -5.44
C SER A 31 11.87 20.50 -6.17
N TYR A 32 12.95 20.00 -5.59
CA TYR A 32 14.30 20.11 -6.15
C TYR A 32 14.40 19.33 -7.46
N GLY A 33 14.88 19.99 -8.52
CA GLY A 33 14.97 19.40 -9.86
C GLY A 33 13.62 19.13 -10.54
N ARG A 34 12.49 19.54 -9.93
CA ARG A 34 11.13 19.35 -10.48
C ARG A 34 10.54 20.68 -10.94
N GLY A 35 9.78 20.64 -12.04
CA GLY A 35 9.05 21.79 -12.58
C GLY A 35 7.76 22.15 -11.82
N PHE A 36 7.49 21.46 -10.71
CA PHE A 36 6.28 21.63 -9.90
C PHE A 36 6.57 21.53 -8.40
N ASP A 37 5.64 22.09 -7.62
CA ASP A 37 5.62 22.01 -6.16
C ASP A 37 4.40 21.19 -5.71
N LEU A 38 4.63 20.16 -4.90
CA LEU A 38 3.56 19.38 -4.28
C LEU A 38 3.05 20.09 -3.02
N GLN A 39 1.73 20.25 -2.93
CA GLN A 39 1.09 20.90 -1.79
C GLN A 39 0.04 19.98 -1.19
N LEU A 40 0.28 19.50 0.04
CA LEU A 40 -0.74 18.83 0.82
C LEU A 40 -1.72 19.90 1.33
N VAL A 41 -2.94 19.92 0.80
CA VAL A 41 -3.93 20.97 1.08
C VAL A 41 -5.06 20.51 2.00
N ARG A 42 -5.29 19.20 2.09
CA ARG A 42 -6.34 18.63 2.92
C ARG A 42 -6.02 17.18 3.33
N ILE A 43 -6.41 16.83 4.54
CA ILE A 43 -6.27 15.50 5.14
C ILE A 43 -7.62 15.11 5.73
N ALA A 44 -8.19 14.00 5.28
CA ALA A 44 -9.43 13.44 5.79
C ALA A 44 -9.16 12.20 6.63
N ASP A 45 -9.70 12.14 7.84
CA ASP A 45 -9.72 10.95 8.69
C ASP A 45 -10.99 10.94 9.54
N VAL A 46 -11.49 9.76 9.91
CA VAL A 46 -12.66 9.65 10.79
C VAL A 46 -12.38 10.23 12.18
N ASP A 47 -11.11 10.26 12.59
CA ASP A 47 -10.65 10.78 13.86
C ASP A 47 -9.44 11.73 13.67
N ILE A 48 -9.76 13.02 13.69
CA ILE A 48 -8.82 14.14 13.60
C ILE A 48 -8.45 14.75 14.96
N THR A 49 -8.99 14.26 16.07
CA THR A 49 -8.79 14.84 17.41
C THR A 49 -7.79 14.06 18.25
N THR A 50 -7.67 12.74 18.04
CA THR A 50 -6.68 11.91 18.73
C THR A 50 -5.26 12.39 18.40
N PRO A 51 -4.41 12.67 19.41
CA PRO A 51 -3.03 13.06 19.18
C PRO A 51 -2.27 11.99 18.38
N ARG A 52 -1.79 12.39 17.20
CA ARG A 52 -1.11 11.49 16.26
C ARG A 52 0.43 11.55 16.33
N GLY A 53 0.98 12.40 17.20
CA GLY A 53 2.44 12.60 17.32
C GLY A 53 3.06 13.40 16.17
N ILE A 54 2.23 14.15 15.45
CA ILE A 54 2.62 15.10 14.40
C ILE A 54 1.80 16.37 14.54
N ASP A 55 2.45 17.53 14.41
CA ASP A 55 1.75 18.81 14.35
C ASP A 55 1.21 19.02 12.92
N LEU A 56 -0.10 19.12 12.82
CA LEU A 56 -0.81 19.39 11.58
C LEU A 56 -1.62 20.68 11.73
N PRO A 57 -1.63 21.55 10.70
CA PRO A 57 -2.50 22.72 10.70
C PRO A 57 -3.97 22.27 10.79
N ALA A 58 -4.74 22.85 11.71
CA ALA A 58 -6.12 22.45 11.93
C ALA A 58 -7.01 22.71 10.70
N GLU A 59 -6.67 23.74 9.92
CA GLU A 59 -7.40 24.16 8.73
C GLU A 59 -7.32 23.19 7.54
N ILE A 60 -6.35 22.27 7.54
CA ILE A 60 -6.25 21.24 6.50
C ILE A 60 -6.91 19.92 6.92
N LEU A 61 -7.36 19.79 8.17
CA LEU A 61 -7.98 18.57 8.69
C LEU A 61 -9.50 18.59 8.44
N THR A 62 -10.06 17.46 8.07
CA THR A 62 -11.51 17.27 7.91
C THR A 62 -11.91 15.84 8.25
N THR A 63 -13.17 15.64 8.60
CA THR A 63 -13.75 14.29 8.75
C THR A 63 -14.49 13.83 7.50
N ASP A 64 -14.57 14.69 6.48
CA ASP A 64 -15.28 14.42 5.23
C ASP A 64 -14.30 14.22 4.06
N ALA A 65 -14.15 12.97 3.63
CA ALA A 65 -13.32 12.61 2.48
C ALA A 65 -13.82 13.23 1.16
N TYR A 66 -15.11 13.56 1.04
CA TYR A 66 -15.63 14.19 -0.18
C TYR A 66 -15.13 15.61 -0.37
N GLN A 67 -14.74 16.32 0.71
CA GLN A 67 -14.03 17.60 0.57
C GLN A 67 -12.68 17.45 -0.12
N ILE A 68 -12.10 16.26 -0.18
CA ILE A 68 -10.90 15.98 -0.98
C ILE A 68 -11.29 15.53 -2.38
N ILE A 69 -12.21 14.58 -2.45
CA ILE A 69 -12.58 13.91 -3.70
C ILE A 69 -13.26 14.87 -4.66
N ASP A 70 -14.09 15.80 -4.17
CA ASP A 70 -14.90 16.72 -4.98
C ASP A 70 -14.24 18.08 -5.22
N ASP A 71 -13.10 18.38 -4.57
CA ASP A 71 -12.38 19.64 -4.77
C ASP A 71 -11.67 19.65 -6.14
N SER A 72 -12.09 20.55 -7.03
CA SER A 72 -11.56 20.67 -8.39
C SER A 72 -10.11 21.15 -8.44
N ASN A 73 -9.57 21.71 -7.36
CA ASN A 73 -8.18 22.14 -7.30
C ASN A 73 -7.23 20.99 -6.94
N ILE A 74 -7.74 19.94 -6.29
CA ILE A 74 -6.96 18.74 -5.93
C ILE A 74 -6.81 17.85 -7.16
N SER A 75 -5.58 17.64 -7.59
CA SER A 75 -5.27 16.80 -8.76
C SER A 75 -4.87 15.37 -8.39
N ILE A 76 -4.44 15.15 -7.15
CA ILE A 76 -3.96 13.86 -6.66
C ILE A 76 -4.62 13.53 -5.32
N VAL A 77 -5.15 12.32 -5.20
CA VAL A 77 -5.68 11.76 -3.95
C VAL A 77 -4.79 10.62 -3.48
N ILE A 78 -4.33 10.68 -2.23
CA ILE A 78 -3.62 9.59 -1.57
C ILE A 78 -4.63 8.87 -0.66
N GLU A 79 -4.91 7.59 -0.90
CA GLU A 79 -5.81 6.75 -0.10
C GLU A 79 -5.02 5.76 0.75
N LEU A 80 -5.22 5.81 2.08
CA LEU A 80 -4.52 5.00 3.08
C LEU A 80 -5.44 4.57 4.23
N ILE A 81 -6.74 4.37 3.97
CA ILE A 81 -7.70 3.92 4.99
C ILE A 81 -7.76 2.41 5.10
N GLY A 82 -7.35 1.67 4.06
CA GLY A 82 -7.40 0.20 4.05
C GLY A 82 -8.83 -0.33 3.90
N GLY A 83 -8.98 -1.66 3.88
CA GLY A 83 -10.27 -2.33 3.67
C GLY A 83 -10.81 -2.20 2.24
N ILE A 84 -12.02 -2.70 2.00
CA ILE A 84 -12.65 -2.65 0.66
C ILE A 84 -13.51 -1.40 0.51
N GLU A 85 -14.49 -1.21 1.38
CA GLU A 85 -15.32 -0.01 1.44
C GLU A 85 -15.07 0.74 2.76
N PRO A 86 -15.07 2.09 2.77
CA PRO A 86 -15.43 2.99 1.66
C PRO A 86 -14.28 3.28 0.66
N ALA A 87 -13.12 2.61 0.79
CA ALA A 87 -11.94 2.90 -0.01
C ALA A 87 -12.18 2.79 -1.52
N ARG A 88 -12.86 1.73 -1.96
CA ARG A 88 -13.23 1.51 -3.36
C ARG A 88 -14.11 2.65 -3.89
N THR A 89 -15.16 3.01 -3.16
CA THR A 89 -16.05 4.13 -3.52
C THR A 89 -15.27 5.44 -3.68
N TYR A 90 -14.35 5.73 -2.75
CA TYR A 90 -13.55 6.96 -2.80
C TYR A 90 -12.59 6.99 -3.99
N ILE A 91 -11.90 5.87 -4.27
CA ILE A 91 -10.96 5.80 -5.38
C ILE A 91 -11.68 5.90 -6.72
N LEU A 92 -12.78 5.16 -6.91
CA LEU A 92 -13.56 5.21 -8.14
C LEU A 92 -14.02 6.64 -8.45
N ARG A 93 -14.65 7.30 -7.47
CA ARG A 93 -15.12 8.68 -7.63
C ARG A 93 -13.99 9.67 -7.92
N ALA A 94 -12.84 9.53 -7.23
CA ALA A 94 -11.69 10.39 -7.49
C ALA A 94 -11.18 10.24 -8.94
N LEU A 95 -11.05 9.00 -9.42
CA LEU A 95 -10.61 8.70 -10.79
C LEU A 95 -11.60 9.22 -11.83
N GLU A 96 -12.91 9.04 -11.59
CA GLU A 96 -14.00 9.55 -12.45
C GLU A 96 -14.02 11.08 -12.52
N GLN A 97 -13.57 11.76 -11.47
CA GLN A 97 -13.42 13.22 -11.46
C GLN A 97 -12.10 13.72 -12.05
N GLY A 98 -11.34 12.86 -12.74
CA GLY A 98 -10.10 13.27 -13.39
C GLY A 98 -8.92 13.41 -12.42
N LYS A 99 -9.02 12.91 -11.18
CA LYS A 99 -7.93 12.95 -10.21
C LYS A 99 -7.12 11.66 -10.28
N SER A 100 -5.79 11.76 -10.22
CA SER A 100 -4.94 10.57 -10.09
C SER A 100 -4.93 10.09 -8.64
N VAL A 101 -4.86 8.78 -8.44
CA VAL A 101 -4.91 8.16 -7.12
C VAL A 101 -3.59 7.44 -6.80
N VAL A 102 -3.11 7.59 -5.58
CA VAL A 102 -2.03 6.80 -4.99
C VAL A 102 -2.59 6.02 -3.81
N THR A 103 -2.39 4.71 -3.74
CA THR A 103 -2.89 3.87 -2.63
C THR A 103 -1.87 2.83 -2.17
N ALA A 104 -1.96 2.38 -0.93
CA ALA A 104 -1.24 1.22 -0.41
C ALA A 104 -2.18 0.02 -0.14
N ASN A 105 -3.44 0.10 -0.56
CA ASN A 105 -4.50 -0.81 -0.17
C ASN A 105 -4.49 -2.10 -0.99
N LYS A 106 -3.61 -3.01 -0.59
CA LYS A 106 -3.42 -4.33 -1.18
C LYS A 106 -4.69 -5.17 -1.24
N ALA A 107 -5.49 -5.19 -0.18
CA ALA A 107 -6.73 -5.98 -0.14
C ALA A 107 -7.67 -5.55 -1.27
N LEU A 108 -7.91 -4.24 -1.38
CA LEU A 108 -8.70 -3.66 -2.46
C LEU A 108 -8.11 -3.94 -3.85
N LEU A 109 -6.81 -3.76 -4.03
CA LEU A 109 -6.16 -3.97 -5.32
C LEU A 109 -6.21 -5.43 -5.78
N SER A 110 -6.10 -6.38 -4.86
CA SER A 110 -6.18 -7.80 -5.17
C SER A 110 -7.57 -8.20 -5.69
N GLN A 111 -8.65 -7.61 -5.14
CA GLN A 111 -10.03 -7.95 -5.50
C GLN A 111 -10.59 -7.09 -6.63
N HIS A 112 -10.36 -5.78 -6.60
CA HIS A 112 -10.99 -4.80 -7.50
C HIS A 112 -9.99 -4.01 -8.34
N GLY A 113 -8.69 -4.32 -8.29
CA GLY A 113 -7.69 -3.50 -8.97
C GLY A 113 -7.85 -3.44 -10.50
N GLU A 114 -8.43 -4.46 -11.14
CA GLU A 114 -8.76 -4.40 -12.57
C GLU A 114 -9.82 -3.34 -12.88
N GLU A 115 -10.90 -3.30 -12.11
CA GLU A 115 -11.93 -2.28 -12.23
C GLU A 115 -11.34 -0.88 -12.05
N LEU A 116 -10.56 -0.67 -10.98
CA LEU A 116 -9.94 0.62 -10.68
C LEU A 116 -9.00 1.08 -11.80
N LEU A 117 -8.21 0.17 -12.36
CA LEU A 117 -7.31 0.46 -13.48
C LEU A 117 -8.07 0.80 -14.76
N GLN A 118 -9.16 0.09 -15.06
CA GLN A 118 -10.01 0.38 -16.22
C GLN A 118 -10.68 1.75 -16.08
N VAL A 119 -11.13 2.13 -14.88
CA VAL A 119 -11.69 3.47 -14.63
C VAL A 119 -10.61 4.55 -14.77
N ALA A 120 -9.41 4.31 -14.25
CA ALA A 120 -8.29 5.24 -14.42
C ALA A 120 -7.97 5.47 -15.90
N GLN A 121 -7.87 4.38 -16.67
CA GLN A 121 -7.62 4.43 -18.11
C GLN A 121 -8.71 5.18 -18.87
N ARG A 122 -10.00 4.89 -18.59
CA ARG A 122 -11.15 5.55 -19.23
C ARG A 122 -11.17 7.06 -19.02
N ASN A 123 -10.72 7.53 -17.86
CA ASN A 123 -10.72 8.95 -17.51
C ASN A 123 -9.37 9.66 -17.77
N GLY A 124 -8.39 8.96 -18.34
CA GLY A 124 -7.05 9.52 -18.57
C GLY A 124 -6.30 9.86 -17.28
N THR A 125 -6.63 9.19 -16.17
CA THR A 125 -5.99 9.35 -14.87
C THR A 125 -5.06 8.17 -14.56
N TYR A 126 -4.29 8.29 -13.48
CA TYR A 126 -3.35 7.26 -13.07
C TYR A 126 -3.72 6.70 -11.71
N LEU A 127 -3.59 5.38 -11.57
CA LEU A 127 -3.62 4.67 -10.30
C LEU A 127 -2.21 4.15 -10.00
N TYR A 128 -1.59 4.63 -8.93
CA TYR A 128 -0.29 4.21 -8.45
C TYR A 128 -0.41 3.47 -7.11
N PHE A 129 0.33 2.37 -6.96
CA PHE A 129 0.17 1.49 -5.82
C PHE A 129 1.46 0.76 -5.39
N GLU A 130 2.63 1.38 -5.58
CA GLU A 130 3.93 0.79 -5.21
C GLU A 130 3.95 0.30 -3.76
N ALA A 131 3.45 1.10 -2.82
CA ALA A 131 3.46 0.78 -1.39
C ALA A 131 2.58 -0.42 -1.00
N SER A 132 1.74 -0.94 -1.91
CA SER A 132 0.91 -2.12 -1.65
C SER A 132 1.69 -3.44 -1.65
N VAL A 133 2.87 -3.47 -2.29
CA VAL A 133 3.70 -4.66 -2.43
C VAL A 133 5.15 -4.34 -2.07
N CYS A 134 5.75 -5.14 -1.20
CA CYS A 134 7.17 -5.00 -0.80
C CYS A 134 7.57 -3.63 -0.22
N ALA A 135 6.62 -2.85 0.28
CA ALA A 135 6.81 -1.59 0.99
C ALA A 135 7.71 -0.58 0.25
N GLY A 136 8.98 -0.47 0.63
CA GLY A 136 9.94 0.48 0.06
C GLY A 136 10.70 -0.04 -1.17
N ILE A 137 10.54 -1.31 -1.54
CA ILE A 137 11.18 -1.90 -2.71
C ILE A 137 10.38 -1.47 -3.96
N PRO A 138 10.98 -0.80 -4.96
CA PRO A 138 10.27 -0.24 -6.11
C PRO A 138 9.91 -1.31 -7.17
N ILE A 139 9.30 -2.42 -6.75
CA ILE A 139 9.09 -3.60 -7.59
C ILE A 139 8.06 -3.35 -8.70
N ILE A 140 6.97 -2.64 -8.41
CA ILE A 140 5.91 -2.32 -9.38
C ILE A 140 6.50 -1.44 -10.47
N ARG A 141 7.25 -0.40 -10.09
CA ARG A 141 7.93 0.48 -11.05
C ARG A 141 8.98 -0.24 -11.88
N ILE A 142 9.81 -1.09 -11.27
CA ILE A 142 10.81 -1.86 -12.01
C ILE A 142 10.14 -2.72 -13.07
N ILE A 143 9.05 -3.42 -12.72
CA ILE A 143 8.34 -4.28 -13.67
C ILE A 143 7.67 -3.44 -14.79
N ARG A 144 6.98 -2.34 -14.44
CA ARG A 144 6.23 -1.55 -15.43
C ARG A 144 7.10 -0.69 -16.33
N GLU A 145 8.16 -0.10 -15.80
CA GLU A 145 8.98 0.91 -16.48
C GLU A 145 10.37 0.38 -16.79
N GLY A 146 11.02 -0.30 -15.84
CA GLY A 146 12.41 -0.75 -15.97
C GLY A 146 12.57 -1.98 -16.86
N LEU A 147 11.57 -2.87 -16.88
CA LEU A 147 11.61 -4.14 -17.61
C LEU A 147 10.72 -4.17 -18.85
N VAL A 148 10.27 -3.01 -19.34
CA VAL A 148 9.33 -2.91 -20.48
C VAL A 148 9.82 -3.62 -21.76
N ALA A 149 11.13 -3.70 -21.98
CA ALA A 149 11.73 -4.39 -23.12
C ALA A 149 11.96 -5.90 -22.89
N ASN A 150 11.67 -6.42 -21.70
CA ASN A 150 11.92 -7.79 -21.30
C ASN A 150 10.61 -8.58 -21.21
N ARG A 151 10.71 -9.89 -21.48
CA ARG A 151 9.62 -10.83 -21.18
C ARG A 151 9.92 -11.53 -19.86
N ILE A 152 9.15 -11.21 -18.83
CA ILE A 152 9.26 -11.89 -17.53
C ILE A 152 8.78 -13.33 -17.71
N GLN A 153 9.65 -14.30 -17.40
CA GLN A 153 9.31 -15.72 -17.48
C GLN A 153 8.82 -16.27 -16.15
N LYS A 154 9.40 -15.80 -15.03
CA LYS A 154 9.14 -16.31 -13.68
C LYS A 154 9.36 -15.19 -12.66
N LEU A 155 8.65 -15.27 -11.53
CA LEU A 155 8.82 -14.40 -10.37
C LEU A 155 8.86 -15.26 -9.11
N TYR A 156 9.89 -15.07 -8.30
CA TYR A 156 10.04 -15.68 -6.99
C TYR A 156 10.46 -14.61 -6.00
N GLY A 157 9.96 -14.66 -4.77
CA GLY A 157 10.32 -13.68 -3.76
C GLY A 157 9.66 -13.93 -2.42
N ILE A 158 10.28 -13.37 -1.40
CA ILE A 158 9.76 -13.34 -0.03
C ILE A 158 8.89 -12.09 0.10
N LEU A 159 7.57 -12.28 0.13
CA LEU A 159 6.60 -11.18 0.08
C LEU A 159 6.04 -10.79 1.44
N ASN A 160 6.28 -11.58 2.49
CA ASN A 160 5.73 -11.36 3.82
C ASN A 160 6.84 -11.32 4.89
N GLY A 161 6.92 -10.20 5.62
CA GLY A 161 7.96 -9.98 6.63
C GLY A 161 7.76 -10.80 7.89
N THR A 162 6.52 -10.97 8.35
CA THR A 162 6.16 -11.71 9.55
C THR A 162 6.58 -13.17 9.46
N THR A 163 6.15 -13.86 8.40
CA THR A 163 6.53 -15.26 8.12
C THR A 163 8.02 -15.41 7.92
N ASN A 164 8.66 -14.51 7.18
CA ASN A 164 10.11 -14.56 6.99
C ASN A 164 10.87 -14.42 8.32
N TYR A 165 10.45 -13.51 9.19
CA TYR A 165 11.02 -13.36 10.53
C TYR A 165 10.84 -14.63 11.36
N ILE A 166 9.64 -15.22 11.36
CA ILE A 166 9.35 -16.46 12.09
C ILE A 166 10.26 -17.59 11.60
N LEU A 167 10.33 -17.83 10.29
CA LEU A 167 11.17 -18.89 9.71
C LEU A 167 12.66 -18.65 9.98
N THR A 168 13.11 -17.39 9.90
CA THR A 168 14.49 -17.02 10.26
C THR A 168 14.78 -17.34 11.72
N LYS A 169 13.85 -17.04 12.63
CA LYS A 169 14.02 -17.33 14.07
C LYS A 169 13.97 -18.82 14.39
N MET A 170 13.15 -19.59 13.70
CA MET A 170 13.16 -21.05 13.82
C MET A 170 14.51 -21.62 13.40
N ALA A 171 15.08 -21.13 12.29
CA ALA A 171 16.38 -21.56 11.78
C ALA A 171 17.58 -21.14 12.65
N GLU A 172 17.63 -19.88 13.08
CA GLU A 172 18.77 -19.34 13.83
C GLU A 172 18.83 -19.81 15.29
N GLU A 173 17.66 -20.10 15.89
CA GLU A 173 17.53 -20.32 17.33
C GLU A 173 17.01 -21.74 17.64
N GLU A 174 16.96 -22.61 16.63
CA GLU A 174 16.44 -23.99 16.71
C GLU A 174 15.08 -24.06 17.44
N SER A 175 14.24 -23.05 17.22
CA SER A 175 13.01 -22.84 17.97
C SER A 175 11.78 -23.39 17.25
N SER A 176 10.76 -23.76 18.02
CA SER A 176 9.49 -24.19 17.44
C SER A 176 8.74 -23.01 16.80
N PHE A 177 7.85 -23.31 15.84
CA PHE A 177 6.97 -22.31 15.22
C PHE A 177 6.23 -21.45 16.26
N LYS A 178 5.69 -22.07 17.32
CA LYS A 178 4.95 -21.38 18.37
C LYS A 178 5.82 -20.38 19.14
N GLU A 179 7.06 -20.74 19.45
CA GLU A 179 8.00 -19.86 20.16
C GLU A 179 8.44 -18.69 19.28
N ALA A 180 8.76 -18.96 18.02
CA ALA A 180 9.12 -17.92 17.06
C ALA A 180 7.97 -16.94 16.80
N LEU A 181 6.73 -17.43 16.68
CA LEU A 181 5.53 -16.61 16.57
C LEU A 181 5.31 -15.74 17.80
N ALA A 182 5.41 -16.31 19.01
CA ALA A 182 5.28 -15.54 20.25
C ALA A 182 6.32 -14.41 20.35
N ARG A 183 7.57 -14.67 19.93
CA ARG A 183 8.62 -13.66 19.85
C ARG A 183 8.30 -12.58 18.82
N ALA A 184 7.77 -12.97 17.66
CA ALA A 184 7.35 -12.02 16.62
C ALA A 184 6.26 -11.08 17.15
N GLN A 185 5.27 -11.60 17.88
CA GLN A 185 4.21 -10.80 18.51
C GLN A 185 4.76 -9.85 19.58
N GLN A 186 5.64 -10.33 20.46
CA GLN A 186 6.26 -9.49 21.51
C GLN A 186 7.06 -8.31 20.94
N LYS A 187 7.72 -8.50 19.80
CA LYS A 187 8.50 -7.45 19.12
C LYS A 187 7.66 -6.60 18.15
N GLY A 188 6.37 -6.89 17.99
CA GLY A 188 5.49 -6.17 17.07
C GLY A 188 5.73 -6.48 15.59
N TYR A 189 6.41 -7.59 15.27
CA TYR A 189 6.51 -8.10 13.89
C TYR A 189 5.25 -8.83 13.45
N ALA A 190 4.51 -9.43 14.38
CA ALA A 190 3.24 -10.09 14.14
C ALA A 190 2.13 -9.41 14.96
N GLU A 191 0.92 -9.32 14.40
CA GLU A 191 -0.25 -8.84 15.12
C GLU A 191 -0.79 -9.93 16.09
N ALA A 192 -1.75 -9.54 16.94
CA ALA A 192 -2.42 -10.47 17.85
C ALA A 192 -3.13 -11.60 17.09
N ASP A 193 -3.75 -11.26 15.95
CA ASP A 193 -4.23 -12.23 14.97
C ASP A 193 -3.29 -12.23 13.74
N PRO A 194 -2.34 -13.17 13.66
CA PRO A 194 -1.38 -13.25 12.56
C PRO A 194 -1.90 -14.09 11.38
N THR A 195 -3.18 -14.48 11.36
CA THR A 195 -3.74 -15.47 10.42
C THR A 195 -3.44 -15.11 8.96
N LEU A 196 -3.60 -13.84 8.57
CA LEU A 196 -3.35 -13.38 7.21
C LEU A 196 -1.89 -13.61 6.77
N ASP A 197 -0.94 -13.48 7.71
CA ASP A 197 0.47 -13.69 7.46
C ASP A 197 0.80 -15.18 7.38
N ILE A 198 0.50 -15.93 8.45
CA ILE A 198 0.97 -17.32 8.61
C ILE A 198 0.29 -18.31 7.67
N SER A 199 -0.93 -18.00 7.20
CA SER A 199 -1.64 -18.80 6.19
C SER A 199 -1.11 -18.58 4.77
N GLY A 200 -0.30 -17.54 4.56
CA GLY A 200 0.21 -17.13 3.24
C GLY A 200 -0.71 -16.21 2.44
N LEU A 201 -1.93 -15.90 2.93
CA LEU A 201 -2.90 -15.06 2.23
C LEU A 201 -2.37 -13.65 1.96
N ASP A 202 -1.55 -13.08 2.85
CA ASP A 202 -0.88 -11.81 2.61
C ASP A 202 0.06 -11.89 1.39
N ALA A 203 0.86 -12.94 1.31
CA ALA A 203 1.74 -13.18 0.17
C ALA A 203 0.94 -13.44 -1.12
N ALA A 204 -0.15 -14.19 -1.06
CA ALA A 204 -1.03 -14.46 -2.20
C ALA A 204 -1.66 -13.18 -2.76
N GLN A 205 -2.15 -12.28 -1.90
CA GLN A 205 -2.67 -10.97 -2.32
C GLN A 205 -1.59 -10.10 -3.00
N LYS A 206 -0.34 -10.10 -2.48
CA LYS A 206 0.80 -9.40 -3.13
C LYS A 206 1.14 -10.03 -4.48
N LEU A 207 1.14 -11.36 -4.55
CA LEU A 207 1.42 -12.10 -5.76
C LEU A 207 0.36 -11.80 -6.84
N SER A 208 -0.93 -11.77 -6.50
CA SER A 208 -2.01 -11.40 -7.42
C SER A 208 -1.76 -10.02 -8.08
N ILE A 209 -1.34 -9.03 -7.27
CA ILE A 209 -0.97 -7.70 -7.78
C ILE A 209 0.25 -7.77 -8.71
N LEU A 210 1.30 -8.51 -8.33
CA LEU A 210 2.50 -8.69 -9.15
C LEU A 210 2.21 -9.45 -10.45
N LEU A 211 1.31 -10.42 -10.44
CA LEU A 211 0.88 -11.15 -11.64
C LEU A 211 0.18 -10.22 -12.63
N ARG A 212 -0.70 -9.35 -12.14
CA ARG A 212 -1.35 -8.33 -12.97
C ARG A 212 -0.33 -7.39 -13.59
N VAL A 213 0.66 -6.95 -12.81
CA VAL A 213 1.66 -5.98 -13.27
C VAL A 213 2.72 -6.59 -14.19
N GLY A 214 3.21 -7.80 -13.89
CA GLY A 214 4.33 -8.42 -14.61
C GLY A 214 3.95 -9.34 -15.75
N PHE A 215 2.73 -9.89 -15.73
CA PHE A 215 2.27 -10.85 -16.74
C PHE A 215 0.98 -10.41 -17.44
N ASN A 216 0.39 -9.27 -17.04
CA ASN A 216 -0.89 -8.79 -17.54
C ASN A 216 -2.03 -9.82 -17.36
N VAL A 217 -2.00 -10.55 -16.23
CA VAL A 217 -3.01 -11.56 -15.87
C VAL A 217 -3.68 -11.18 -14.54
N SER A 218 -5.01 -11.12 -14.53
CA SER A 218 -5.80 -11.04 -13.30
C SER A 218 -6.14 -12.45 -12.83
N ILE A 219 -5.64 -12.86 -11.66
CA ILE A 219 -6.01 -14.11 -11.01
C ILE A 219 -6.65 -13.77 -9.66
N PRO A 220 -7.88 -14.24 -9.38
CA PRO A 220 -8.49 -14.14 -8.06
C PRO A 220 -7.58 -14.75 -7.00
N VAL A 221 -7.57 -14.18 -5.79
CA VAL A 221 -6.64 -14.64 -4.74
C VAL A 221 -6.94 -16.08 -4.32
N GLU A 222 -8.22 -16.46 -4.34
CA GLU A 222 -8.73 -17.79 -4.09
C GLU A 222 -8.24 -18.86 -5.08
N ASP A 223 -7.86 -18.46 -6.30
CA ASP A 223 -7.32 -19.36 -7.31
C ASP A 223 -5.79 -19.51 -7.20
N ILE A 224 -5.14 -18.73 -6.33
CA ILE A 224 -3.71 -18.85 -6.04
C ILE A 224 -3.53 -19.93 -4.99
N PHE A 225 -2.85 -21.02 -5.36
CA PHE A 225 -2.46 -22.05 -4.39
C PHE A 225 -1.65 -21.40 -3.24
N CYS A 226 -2.13 -21.61 -2.03
CA CYS A 226 -1.58 -21.00 -0.83
C CYS A 226 -1.40 -22.06 0.24
N GLU A 227 -0.16 -22.21 0.70
CA GLU A 227 0.20 -23.03 1.85
C GLU A 227 0.96 -22.16 2.86
N GLY A 228 0.45 -22.15 4.09
CA GLY A 228 1.02 -21.39 5.19
C GLY A 228 2.24 -22.08 5.82
N ILE A 229 2.84 -21.39 6.79
CA ILE A 229 4.04 -21.87 7.50
C ILE A 229 3.71 -22.64 8.81
N GLU A 230 2.42 -22.75 9.16
CA GLU A 230 1.96 -23.27 10.45
C GLU A 230 2.34 -24.73 10.71
N LYS A 231 2.54 -25.50 9.64
CA LYS A 231 2.91 -26.92 9.71
C LYS A 231 4.41 -27.17 9.69
N ILE A 232 5.22 -26.12 9.48
CA ILE A 232 6.67 -26.24 9.44
C ILE A 232 7.17 -26.51 10.85
N THR A 233 7.96 -27.57 10.99
CA THR A 233 8.61 -27.97 12.23
C THR A 233 10.10 -27.60 12.19
N SER A 234 10.77 -27.61 13.35
CA SER A 234 12.23 -27.40 13.40
C SER A 234 12.99 -28.43 12.58
N ARG A 235 12.51 -29.68 12.53
CA ARG A 235 13.09 -30.76 11.73
C ARG A 235 12.98 -30.56 10.22
N ASP A 236 12.03 -29.75 9.76
CA ASP A 236 11.90 -29.44 8.33
C ASP A 236 12.92 -28.36 7.90
N ILE A 237 13.55 -27.68 8.86
CA ILE A 237 14.50 -26.58 8.64
C ILE A 237 15.97 -27.06 8.79
N GLU A 238 16.22 -28.07 9.63
CA GLU A 238 17.52 -28.76 9.79
C GLU A 238 17.99 -29.48 8.52
#